data_AF-A0A1G8TW44-F1
#
_entry.id   AF-A0A1G8TW44-F1
#
_cell.length_a   1.000
_cell.length_b   1.000
_cell.length_c   1.000
_cell.angle_alpha   90.00
_cell.angle_beta   90.00
_cell.angle_gamma   90.00
#
_symmetry.space_group_name_H-M   'P 1'
#
loop_
_entity.id
_entity.type
_entity.pdbx_description
1 polymer ?
#
loop_
_entity_poly.entity_id
_entity_poly.type
_entity_poly.pdbx_seq_one_letter_code
_entity_poly.pdbx_strand_id
1 'polypeptide(L)'
;MIRLKAMLASLLFLFVLGLAGTAWWWMQPSEETVIRKETTTASSVYPGVSIRTLTEEDDTYRSSIQVPVLPDEQMNEKIEAYITKKEAAFHEKRKSQPLKFLLERPAAFSVSFDIHSVGRAVHSLVLNVDSFTGIREPREKNALIIDLNTGKKVIPSALFQEGEFEKVKKLLKADTEREEDFFQKVFLTEKEVVMIREDGGEVSVPFYEVKDLLKEEWQPILHTEKPEPKESISKDESENKRVVTPEAMKKNPEGRQVALTFDDGPHPEYTPEILELLDEYNQTATFFLLGSRVDFYPELVGDIAESDHEIGNHTWNHKDLTTLTEEEIRKEITDTGQAIETITGEAPTYFRPPYGAENTKVRRAAGLPSILWTLDTKDWKLSSSEAIATRVQKKIEDGSVILWHDIQKATPEALEKVLIYLEEEEFETVPVSEMYEVKANE
;
A
#
# COMPACT_ATOMS: atom_id res chain seq x y z
N MET A 1 -21.50 -59.58 -47.42
CA MET A 1 -20.73 -58.33 -47.23
C MET A 1 -21.17 -57.49 -46.01
N ILE A 2 -21.71 -58.10 -44.93
CA ILE A 2 -22.13 -57.37 -43.70
C ILE A 2 -21.56 -57.99 -42.40
N ARG A 3 -20.71 -59.04 -42.47
CA ARG A 3 -20.12 -59.67 -41.26
C ARG A 3 -18.59 -59.64 -41.15
N LEU A 4 -17.91 -58.72 -41.85
CA LEU A 4 -16.44 -58.53 -41.73
C LEU A 4 -16.02 -57.09 -41.34
N LYS A 5 -16.98 -56.19 -41.06
CA LYS A 5 -16.68 -54.82 -40.59
C LYS A 5 -16.88 -54.62 -39.08
N ALA A 6 -17.39 -55.61 -38.35
CA ALA A 6 -17.65 -55.49 -36.92
C ALA A 6 -16.53 -56.06 -36.02
N MET A 7 -15.50 -56.71 -36.58
CA MET A 7 -14.44 -57.36 -35.78
C MET A 7 -13.11 -56.60 -35.75
N LEU A 8 -12.92 -55.58 -36.61
CA LEU A 8 -11.74 -54.70 -36.56
C LEU A 8 -11.95 -53.43 -35.72
N ALA A 9 -13.19 -53.06 -35.40
CA ALA A 9 -13.46 -51.88 -34.58
C ALA A 9 -13.34 -52.13 -33.06
N SER A 10 -13.35 -53.39 -32.62
CA SER A 10 -13.27 -53.74 -31.18
C SER A 10 -11.86 -54.15 -30.72
N LEU A 11 -10.90 -54.34 -31.64
CA LEU A 11 -9.49 -54.61 -31.30
C LEU A 11 -8.62 -53.35 -31.32
N LEU A 12 -9.05 -52.26 -31.97
CA LEU A 12 -8.35 -50.97 -31.89
C LEU A 12 -8.74 -50.15 -30.65
N PHE A 13 -9.85 -50.49 -29.98
CA PHE A 13 -10.31 -49.76 -28.78
C PHE A 13 -9.72 -50.29 -27.47
N LEU A 14 -9.14 -51.50 -27.47
CA LEU A 14 -8.53 -52.12 -26.29
C LEU A 14 -7.00 -51.97 -26.22
N PHE A 15 -6.34 -51.43 -27.25
CA PHE A 15 -4.89 -51.17 -27.21
C PHE A 15 -4.52 -49.71 -26.86
N VAL A 16 -5.47 -48.76 -26.97
CA VAL A 16 -5.23 -47.35 -26.61
C VAL A 16 -5.44 -47.09 -25.11
N LEU A 17 -6.26 -47.91 -24.42
CA LEU A 17 -6.48 -47.77 -22.97
C LEU A 17 -5.41 -48.45 -22.10
N GLY A 18 -4.59 -49.34 -22.66
CA GLY A 18 -3.52 -50.04 -21.93
C GLY A 18 -2.21 -49.24 -21.76
N LEU A 19 -1.96 -48.25 -22.62
CA LEU A 19 -0.76 -47.39 -22.55
C LEU A 19 -0.99 -46.05 -21.84
N ALA A 20 -2.25 -45.64 -21.67
CA ALA A 20 -2.60 -44.46 -20.88
C ALA A 20 -2.59 -44.74 -19.36
N GLY A 21 -2.79 -46.00 -18.95
CA GLY A 21 -2.85 -46.37 -17.53
C GLY A 21 -1.50 -46.52 -16.83
N THR A 22 -0.40 -46.74 -17.56
CA THR A 22 0.95 -46.88 -16.96
C THR A 22 1.75 -45.57 -16.98
N ALA A 23 1.35 -44.60 -17.81
CA ALA A 23 1.94 -43.25 -17.80
C ALA A 23 1.37 -42.36 -16.68
N TRP A 24 0.16 -42.64 -16.19
CA TRP A 24 -0.48 -41.85 -15.13
C TRP A 24 0.11 -42.12 -13.73
N TRP A 25 0.70 -43.31 -13.50
CA TRP A 25 1.32 -43.66 -12.21
C TRP A 25 2.71 -43.01 -12.04
N TRP A 26 3.40 -42.65 -13.14
CA TRP A 26 4.74 -42.04 -13.08
C TRP A 26 4.73 -40.50 -13.08
N MET A 27 3.55 -39.87 -12.99
CA MET A 27 3.35 -38.41 -12.92
C MET A 27 2.51 -38.02 -11.71
N GLN A 28 2.87 -38.52 -10.53
CA GLN A 28 2.45 -37.90 -9.27
C GLN A 28 3.62 -37.03 -8.80
N PRO A 29 3.46 -35.71 -8.60
CA PRO A 29 4.47 -34.94 -7.88
C PRO A 29 4.62 -35.54 -6.49
N SER A 30 5.86 -35.66 -6.02
CA SER A 30 6.13 -35.98 -4.62
C SER A 30 5.38 -34.98 -3.76
N GLU A 31 4.57 -35.46 -2.81
CA GLU A 31 4.07 -34.63 -1.73
C GLU A 31 5.29 -34.14 -0.94
N GLU A 32 5.81 -32.97 -1.32
CA GLU A 32 6.63 -32.16 -0.44
C GLU A 32 5.75 -31.83 0.75
N THR A 33 6.04 -32.50 1.85
CA THR A 33 5.55 -32.16 3.16
C THR A 33 6.24 -30.86 3.55
N VAL A 34 5.75 -29.75 3.01
CA VAL A 34 6.07 -28.42 3.51
C VAL A 34 5.43 -28.34 4.89
N ILE A 35 6.22 -28.62 5.92
CA ILE A 35 5.89 -28.25 7.29
C ILE A 35 5.97 -26.73 7.31
N ARG A 36 4.86 -26.07 6.96
CA ARG A 36 4.69 -24.63 7.12
C ARG A 36 4.67 -24.39 8.62
N LYS A 37 5.78 -23.90 9.18
CA LYS A 37 5.73 -23.22 10.46
C LYS A 37 4.77 -22.05 10.27
N GLU A 38 3.74 -21.97 11.11
CA GLU A 38 2.96 -20.75 11.28
C GLU A 38 3.90 -19.68 11.82
N THR A 39 4.59 -18.97 10.93
CA THR A 39 5.17 -17.68 11.24
C THR A 39 4.00 -16.71 11.23
N THR A 40 3.77 -16.08 12.38
CA THR A 40 2.76 -15.06 12.64
C THR A 40 2.84 -13.96 11.58
N THR A 41 2.14 -14.13 10.46
CA THR A 41 2.01 -13.11 9.42
C THR A 41 1.38 -11.89 10.07
N ALA A 42 2.12 -10.77 10.09
CA ALA A 42 1.71 -9.49 10.64
C ALA A 42 0.23 -9.23 10.31
N SER A 43 -0.65 -9.45 11.28
CA SER A 43 -2.05 -9.14 11.10
C SER A 43 -2.13 -7.62 11.12
N SER A 44 -2.63 -7.02 10.05
CA SER A 44 -2.98 -5.60 10.01
C SER A 44 -3.56 -5.14 11.35
N VAL A 45 -3.24 -3.91 11.78
CA VAL A 45 -3.83 -3.33 13.01
C VAL A 45 -5.36 -3.28 12.96
N TYR A 46 -5.95 -3.49 11.78
CA TYR A 46 -7.37 -3.70 11.53
C TYR A 46 -7.62 -5.19 11.21
N PRO A 47 -8.04 -6.02 12.19
CA PRO A 47 -8.18 -7.45 12.02
C PRO A 47 -9.06 -7.83 10.82
N GLY A 48 -8.50 -8.65 9.92
CA GLY A 48 -9.19 -9.12 8.71
C GLY A 48 -9.27 -8.11 7.57
N VAL A 49 -8.71 -6.90 7.73
CA VAL A 49 -8.64 -5.90 6.66
C VAL A 49 -7.21 -5.80 6.14
N SER A 50 -7.02 -5.95 4.84
CA SER A 50 -5.73 -5.73 4.18
C SER A 50 -5.80 -4.59 3.14
N ILE A 51 -4.64 -4.16 2.67
CA ILE A 51 -4.51 -3.14 1.61
C ILE A 51 -4.06 -3.78 0.31
N ARG A 52 -4.83 -3.54 -0.75
CA ARG A 52 -4.40 -3.79 -2.13
C ARG A 52 -4.04 -2.48 -2.83
N THR A 53 -2.84 -2.41 -3.41
CA THR A 53 -2.40 -1.26 -4.20
C THR A 53 -2.37 -1.64 -5.68
N LEU A 54 -2.93 -0.79 -6.52
CA LEU A 54 -2.85 -0.89 -7.98
C LEU A 54 -2.20 0.38 -8.52
N THR A 55 -1.13 0.23 -9.30
CA THR A 55 -0.46 1.33 -9.98
C THR A 55 -0.51 1.12 -11.48
N GLU A 56 -0.75 2.20 -12.21
CA GLU A 56 -0.68 2.19 -13.68
C GLU A 56 0.00 3.48 -14.15
N GLU A 57 0.90 3.38 -15.12
CA GLU A 57 1.55 4.54 -15.71
C GLU A 57 1.80 4.40 -17.22
N ASP A 58 1.66 5.51 -17.93
CA ASP A 58 2.18 5.74 -19.28
C ASP A 58 2.65 7.20 -19.45
N ASP A 59 3.10 7.56 -20.66
CA ASP A 59 3.62 8.91 -20.95
C ASP A 59 2.58 10.04 -20.77
N THR A 60 1.30 9.70 -20.61
CA THR A 60 0.16 10.62 -20.58
C THR A 60 -0.59 10.63 -19.26
N TYR A 61 -0.45 9.60 -18.42
CA TYR A 61 -1.05 9.59 -17.08
C TYR A 61 -0.39 8.63 -16.09
N ARG A 62 -0.72 8.84 -14.82
CA ARG A 62 -0.36 8.00 -13.68
C ARG A 62 -1.61 7.71 -12.83
N SER A 63 -1.69 6.50 -12.29
CA SER A 63 -2.77 6.04 -11.41
C SER A 63 -2.19 5.36 -10.18
N SER A 64 -2.74 5.63 -9.00
CA SER A 64 -2.49 4.89 -7.75
C SER A 64 -3.80 4.67 -7.02
N ILE A 65 -4.21 3.42 -6.89
CA ILE A 65 -5.48 3.03 -6.29
C ILE A 65 -5.19 2.09 -5.12
N GLN A 66 -5.35 2.59 -3.91
CA GLN A 66 -5.36 1.80 -2.70
C GLN A 66 -6.79 1.40 -2.34
N VAL A 67 -7.01 0.10 -2.19
CA VAL A 67 -8.33 -0.49 -1.91
C VAL A 67 -8.25 -1.26 -0.59
N PRO A 68 -9.14 -0.98 0.38
CA PRO A 68 -9.30 -1.87 1.52
C PRO A 68 -9.93 -3.18 1.06
N VAL A 69 -9.33 -4.30 1.42
CA VAL A 69 -9.88 -5.64 1.19
C VAL A 69 -10.49 -6.12 2.48
N LEU A 70 -11.82 -6.28 2.47
CA LEU A 70 -12.61 -6.65 3.63
C LEU A 70 -12.94 -8.15 3.62
N PRO A 71 -13.29 -8.73 4.77
CA PRO A 71 -13.81 -10.10 4.82
C PRO A 71 -15.14 -10.29 4.07
N ASP A 72 -15.91 -9.22 3.86
CA ASP A 72 -17.20 -9.25 3.17
C ASP A 72 -17.04 -8.97 1.66
N GLU A 73 -17.27 -10.00 0.84
CA GLU A 73 -17.14 -9.90 -0.62
C GLU A 73 -18.14 -8.91 -1.24
N GLN A 74 -19.37 -8.81 -0.74
CA GLN A 74 -20.38 -7.89 -1.29
C GLN A 74 -20.01 -6.42 -1.04
N MET A 75 -19.30 -6.13 0.05
CA MET A 75 -18.75 -4.80 0.30
C MET A 75 -17.56 -4.50 -0.59
N ASN A 76 -16.66 -5.47 -0.80
CA ASN A 76 -15.56 -5.34 -1.75
C ASN A 76 -16.11 -5.01 -3.16
N GLU A 77 -17.13 -5.72 -3.63
CA GLU A 77 -17.78 -5.44 -4.92
C GLU A 77 -18.32 -3.99 -5.01
N LYS A 78 -18.90 -3.47 -3.93
CA LYS A 78 -19.42 -2.09 -3.90
C LYS A 78 -18.31 -1.04 -3.94
N ILE A 79 -17.24 -1.27 -3.18
CA ILE A 79 -16.05 -0.41 -3.18
C ILE A 79 -15.41 -0.40 -4.57
N GLU A 80 -15.23 -1.57 -5.16
CA GLU A 80 -14.69 -1.71 -6.51
C GLU A 80 -15.58 -1.07 -7.57
N ALA A 81 -16.89 -1.22 -7.49
CA ALA A 81 -17.82 -0.58 -8.41
C ALA A 81 -17.77 0.96 -8.31
N TYR A 82 -17.63 1.51 -7.09
CA TYR A 82 -17.45 2.95 -6.88
C TYR A 82 -16.15 3.43 -7.52
N ILE A 83 -15.03 2.76 -7.25
CA ILE A 83 -13.70 3.12 -7.78
C ILE A 83 -13.69 3.03 -9.31
N THR A 84 -14.19 1.92 -9.88
CA THR A 84 -14.27 1.71 -11.32
C THR A 84 -15.06 2.82 -12.01
N LYS A 85 -16.19 3.25 -11.41
CA LYS A 85 -16.98 4.37 -11.92
C LYS A 85 -16.19 5.68 -11.93
N LYS A 86 -15.39 5.95 -10.88
CA LYS A 86 -14.57 7.16 -10.79
C LYS A 86 -13.41 7.15 -11.78
N GLU A 87 -12.73 6.02 -11.91
CA GLU A 87 -11.66 5.82 -12.88
C GLU A 87 -12.16 5.97 -14.33
N ALA A 88 -13.32 5.39 -14.66
CA ALA A 88 -13.93 5.57 -15.98
C ALA A 88 -14.23 7.05 -16.29
N ALA A 89 -14.75 7.80 -15.31
CA ALA A 89 -15.00 9.24 -15.46
C ALA A 89 -13.69 10.02 -15.66
N PHE A 90 -12.62 9.67 -14.95
CA PHE A 90 -11.29 10.24 -15.15
C PHE A 90 -10.78 9.99 -16.58
N HIS A 91 -10.86 8.75 -17.08
CA HIS A 91 -10.41 8.43 -18.44
C HIS A 91 -11.20 9.18 -19.52
N GLU A 92 -12.51 9.34 -19.36
CA GLU A 92 -13.32 10.13 -20.31
C GLU A 92 -12.89 11.59 -20.34
N LYS A 93 -12.65 12.21 -19.17
CA LYS A 93 -12.12 13.58 -19.11
C LYS A 93 -10.72 13.69 -19.71
N ARG A 94 -9.83 12.74 -19.41
CA ARG A 94 -8.47 12.67 -19.96
C ARG A 94 -8.49 12.66 -21.49
N LYS A 95 -9.37 11.87 -22.12
CA LYS A 95 -9.50 11.77 -23.59
C LYS A 95 -9.82 13.12 -24.26
N SER A 96 -10.45 14.05 -23.54
CA SER A 96 -10.75 15.39 -24.07
C SER A 96 -9.54 16.35 -24.05
N GLN A 97 -8.43 15.98 -23.40
CA GLN A 97 -7.25 16.82 -23.28
C GLN A 97 -6.33 16.70 -24.51
N PRO A 98 -5.65 17.78 -24.92
CA PRO A 98 -4.67 17.70 -26.00
C PRO A 98 -3.51 16.77 -25.66
N LEU A 99 -3.11 15.88 -26.57
CA LEU A 99 -1.99 14.94 -26.33
C LEU A 99 -0.69 15.67 -25.95
N LYS A 100 -0.37 16.78 -26.62
CA LYS A 100 0.81 17.60 -26.31
C LYS A 100 0.80 18.07 -24.86
N PHE A 101 -0.37 18.43 -24.33
CA PHE A 101 -0.51 18.86 -22.95
C PHE A 101 -0.23 17.70 -21.99
N LEU A 102 -0.78 16.52 -22.25
CA LEU A 102 -0.57 15.34 -21.40
C LEU A 102 0.89 14.85 -21.41
N LEU A 103 1.60 14.99 -22.53
CA LEU A 103 3.03 14.65 -22.60
C LEU A 103 3.92 15.63 -21.81
N GLU A 104 3.51 16.91 -21.70
CA GLU A 104 4.22 17.90 -20.89
C GLU A 104 3.84 17.81 -19.40
N ARG A 105 2.58 17.46 -19.13
CA ARG A 105 2.02 17.34 -17.79
C ARG A 105 1.00 16.20 -17.74
N PRO A 106 1.46 14.98 -17.39
CA PRO A 106 0.60 13.80 -17.33
C PRO A 106 -0.61 14.03 -16.42
N ALA A 107 -1.74 13.41 -16.80
CA ALA A 107 -2.89 13.34 -15.92
C ALA A 107 -2.58 12.45 -14.71
N ALA A 108 -3.24 12.67 -13.59
CA ALA A 108 -3.09 11.85 -12.40
C ALA A 108 -4.45 11.46 -11.83
N PHE A 109 -4.58 10.21 -11.40
CA PHE A 109 -5.73 9.70 -10.67
C PHE A 109 -5.23 8.99 -9.43
N SER A 110 -5.80 9.28 -8.27
CA SER A 110 -5.48 8.52 -7.07
C SER A 110 -6.69 8.27 -6.21
N VAL A 111 -6.82 7.03 -5.74
CA VAL A 111 -7.74 6.63 -4.69
C VAL A 111 -6.91 6.19 -3.49
N SER A 112 -7.21 6.78 -2.34
CA SER A 112 -6.66 6.36 -1.05
C SER A 112 -7.81 6.18 -0.07
N PHE A 113 -7.54 5.62 1.11
CA PHE A 113 -8.57 5.51 2.12
C PHE A 113 -8.00 5.70 3.52
N ASP A 114 -8.84 6.27 4.38
CA ASP A 114 -8.61 6.35 5.81
C ASP A 114 -9.55 5.37 6.52
N ILE A 115 -9.12 4.82 7.65
CA ILE A 115 -9.95 3.98 8.50
C ILE A 115 -9.98 4.59 9.92
N HIS A 116 -11.19 4.77 10.44
CA HIS A 116 -11.41 5.32 11.77
C HIS A 116 -12.17 4.32 12.61
N SER A 117 -11.56 3.86 13.71
CA SER A 117 -12.22 2.97 14.66
C SER A 117 -13.31 3.70 15.43
N VAL A 118 -14.38 2.97 15.74
CA VAL A 118 -15.55 3.41 16.49
C VAL A 118 -15.83 2.31 17.52
N GLY A 119 -15.02 2.31 18.58
CA GLY A 119 -14.98 1.19 19.51
C GLY A 119 -14.26 -0.02 18.93
N ARG A 120 -14.71 -1.23 19.30
CA ARG A 120 -13.95 -2.47 19.04
C ARG A 120 -14.15 -3.09 17.66
N ALA A 121 -15.27 -2.84 17.00
CA ALA A 121 -15.65 -3.59 15.79
C ALA A 121 -16.17 -2.71 14.65
N VAL A 122 -16.74 -1.55 14.98
CA VAL A 122 -17.25 -0.62 13.97
C VAL A 122 -16.13 0.29 13.51
N HIS A 123 -15.99 0.40 12.20
CA HIS A 123 -14.97 1.21 11.55
C HIS A 123 -15.60 2.03 10.44
N SER A 124 -15.16 3.28 10.29
CA SER A 124 -15.47 4.10 9.14
C SER A 124 -14.34 4.03 8.14
N LEU A 125 -14.62 3.54 6.95
CA LEU A 125 -13.75 3.63 5.79
C LEU A 125 -14.10 4.89 4.99
N VAL A 126 -13.13 5.78 4.80
CA VAL A 126 -13.30 7.01 4.03
C VAL A 126 -12.43 6.91 2.79
N LEU A 127 -13.04 6.65 1.64
CA LEU A 127 -12.37 6.68 0.34
C LEU A 127 -12.15 8.14 -0.08
N ASN A 128 -10.91 8.49 -0.40
CA ASN A 128 -10.51 9.80 -0.91
C ASN A 128 -10.11 9.66 -2.39
N VAL A 129 -10.77 10.39 -3.28
CA VAL A 129 -10.50 10.41 -4.72
C VAL A 129 -9.94 11.77 -5.11
N ASP A 130 -8.71 11.79 -5.60
CA ASP A 130 -8.06 12.96 -6.18
C ASP A 130 -7.86 12.72 -7.68
N SER A 131 -8.08 13.76 -8.50
CA SER A 131 -7.81 13.67 -9.93
C SER A 131 -7.27 14.99 -10.50
N PHE A 132 -6.47 14.84 -11.55
CA PHE A 132 -5.87 15.92 -12.30
C PHE A 132 -5.90 15.54 -13.78
N THR A 133 -6.68 16.27 -14.57
CA THR A 133 -6.71 16.12 -16.05
C THR A 133 -6.22 17.38 -16.74
N GLY A 134 -5.38 18.15 -16.06
CA GLY A 134 -4.85 19.43 -16.51
C GLY A 134 -5.24 20.61 -15.63
N ILE A 135 -6.40 20.49 -15.00
CA ILE A 135 -6.82 21.27 -13.84
C ILE A 135 -7.05 20.29 -12.71
N ARG A 136 -6.73 20.71 -11.49
CA ARG A 136 -7.00 19.93 -10.30
C ARG A 136 -8.51 19.93 -10.02
N GLU A 137 -9.09 18.75 -9.90
CA GLU A 137 -10.50 18.61 -9.57
C GLU A 137 -10.70 18.68 -8.04
N PRO A 138 -11.90 19.09 -7.57
CA PRO A 138 -12.23 18.98 -6.15
C PRO A 138 -12.04 17.54 -5.66
N ARG A 139 -11.41 17.38 -4.50
CA ARG A 139 -11.27 16.06 -3.87
C ARG A 139 -12.66 15.55 -3.51
N GLU A 140 -12.96 14.35 -3.98
CA GLU A 140 -14.20 13.67 -3.61
C GLU A 140 -13.92 12.71 -2.45
N LYS A 141 -14.86 12.62 -1.51
CA LYS A 141 -14.79 11.64 -0.42
C LYS A 141 -16.05 10.78 -0.39
N ASN A 142 -15.91 9.53 0.01
CA ASN A 142 -17.02 8.61 0.21
C ASN A 142 -16.80 7.80 1.50
N ALA A 143 -17.76 7.87 2.40
CA ALA A 143 -17.74 7.16 3.66
C ALA A 143 -18.58 5.88 3.60
N LEU A 144 -18.02 4.81 4.14
CA LEU A 144 -18.70 3.56 4.44
C LEU A 144 -18.41 3.19 5.88
N ILE A 145 -19.46 2.89 6.66
CA ILE A 145 -19.29 2.42 8.03
C ILE A 145 -19.63 0.94 8.05
N ILE A 146 -18.74 0.14 8.62
CA ILE A 146 -18.83 -1.31 8.64
C ILE A 146 -18.58 -1.82 10.05
N ASP A 147 -19.27 -2.90 10.40
CA ASP A 147 -18.92 -3.74 11.53
C ASP A 147 -18.05 -4.90 11.02
N LEU A 148 -16.76 -4.89 11.33
CA LEU A 148 -15.81 -5.90 10.87
C LEU A 148 -16.08 -7.30 11.42
N ASN A 149 -16.78 -7.43 12.55
CA ASN A 149 -17.16 -8.74 13.08
C ASN A 149 -18.28 -9.39 12.27
N THR A 150 -19.19 -8.58 11.73
CA THR A 150 -20.37 -9.09 11.01
C THR A 150 -20.29 -8.90 9.49
N GLY A 151 -19.35 -8.10 9.00
CA GLY A 151 -19.22 -7.69 7.60
C GLY A 151 -20.30 -6.71 7.14
N LYS A 152 -21.19 -6.27 8.05
CA LYS A 152 -22.39 -5.53 7.67
C LYS A 152 -22.18 -4.02 7.68
N LYS A 153 -22.89 -3.34 6.77
CA LYS A 153 -23.02 -1.88 6.79
C LYS A 153 -23.67 -1.45 8.09
N VAL A 154 -23.07 -0.45 8.74
CA VAL A 154 -23.68 0.27 9.85
C VAL A 154 -24.15 1.63 9.33
N ILE A 155 -25.35 2.05 9.74
CA ILE A 155 -25.87 3.38 9.44
C ILE A 155 -25.60 4.25 10.67
N PRO A 156 -25.09 5.48 10.55
CA PRO A 156 -24.80 6.36 11.68
C PRO A 156 -25.95 6.50 12.69
N SER A 157 -27.20 6.53 12.21
CA SER A 157 -28.39 6.63 13.06
C SER A 157 -28.55 5.47 14.03
N ALA A 158 -27.93 4.31 13.78
CA ALA A 158 -28.00 3.14 14.64
C ALA A 158 -27.37 3.35 16.03
N LEU A 159 -26.47 4.34 16.18
CA LEU A 159 -25.84 4.70 17.46
C LEU A 159 -26.80 5.49 18.38
N PHE A 160 -27.84 6.09 17.80
CA PHE A 160 -28.72 7.04 18.48
C PHE A 160 -30.05 6.40 18.85
N GLN A 161 -30.70 6.97 19.86
CA GLN A 161 -32.08 6.62 20.20
C GLN A 161 -33.02 6.93 19.01
N GLU A 162 -34.18 6.27 18.98
CA GLU A 162 -35.10 6.36 17.84
C GLU A 162 -35.52 7.81 17.55
N GLY A 163 -35.30 8.27 16.32
CA GLY A 163 -35.61 9.64 15.87
C GLY A 163 -34.61 10.72 16.33
N GLU A 164 -33.69 10.42 17.25
CA GLU A 164 -32.80 11.43 17.83
C GLU A 164 -31.66 11.87 16.91
N PHE A 165 -31.31 11.04 15.92
CA PHE A 165 -30.31 11.38 14.91
C PHE A 165 -30.70 12.61 14.06
N GLU A 166 -31.98 12.95 13.96
CA GLU A 166 -32.43 14.18 13.28
C GLU A 166 -31.94 15.46 13.96
N LYS A 167 -31.67 15.43 15.27
CA LYS A 167 -31.02 16.55 15.97
C LYS A 167 -29.57 16.69 15.56
N VAL A 168 -28.87 15.56 15.35
CA VAL A 168 -27.48 15.54 14.86
C VAL A 168 -27.39 16.07 13.43
N LYS A 169 -28.29 15.65 12.53
CA LYS A 169 -28.36 16.18 11.16
C LYS A 169 -28.48 17.71 11.12
N LYS A 170 -29.29 18.29 12.03
CA LYS A 170 -29.43 19.74 12.15
C LYS A 170 -28.14 20.42 12.62
N LEU A 171 -27.41 19.81 13.55
CA LEU A 171 -26.10 20.32 14.00
C LEU A 171 -25.04 20.26 12.90
N LEU A 172 -25.07 19.19 12.09
CA LEU A 172 -24.23 19.04 10.90
C LEU A 172 -24.62 20.01 9.77
N LYS A 173 -25.75 20.71 9.89
CA LYS A 173 -26.32 21.58 8.84
C LYS A 173 -26.53 20.83 7.52
N ALA A 174 -26.96 19.58 7.61
CA ALA A 174 -27.28 18.77 6.45
C ALA A 174 -28.55 19.31 5.76
N ASP A 175 -28.45 19.68 4.48
CA ASP A 175 -29.62 20.00 3.67
C ASP A 175 -30.39 18.73 3.29
N THR A 176 -31.60 18.89 2.75
CA THR A 176 -32.51 17.79 2.36
C THR A 176 -31.96 16.96 1.19
N GLU A 177 -30.92 16.17 1.45
CA GLU A 177 -30.39 15.16 0.55
C GLU A 177 -31.23 13.88 0.65
N ARG A 178 -31.15 13.03 -0.38
CA ARG A 178 -31.64 11.65 -0.25
C ARG A 178 -30.85 10.96 0.85
N GLU A 179 -31.54 10.17 1.64
CA GLU A 179 -30.96 9.55 2.83
C GLU A 179 -29.74 8.66 2.52
N GLU A 180 -29.74 7.95 1.38
CA GLU A 180 -28.60 7.16 0.92
C GLU A 180 -27.37 7.98 0.55
N ASP A 181 -27.57 9.16 -0.05
CA ASP A 181 -26.48 10.07 -0.45
C ASP A 181 -25.89 10.75 0.80
N PHE A 182 -26.76 11.11 1.74
CA PHE A 182 -26.36 11.68 3.03
C PHE A 182 -25.42 10.75 3.80
N PHE A 183 -25.77 9.46 3.93
CA PHE A 183 -24.96 8.51 4.70
C PHE A 183 -23.63 8.14 4.03
N GLN A 184 -23.47 8.40 2.74
CA GLN A 184 -22.18 8.27 2.05
C GLN A 184 -21.24 9.45 2.31
N LYS A 185 -21.75 10.51 2.92
CA LYS A 185 -20.97 11.70 3.32
C LYS A 185 -20.75 11.76 4.83
N VAL A 186 -21.26 10.80 5.60
CA VAL A 186 -21.10 10.78 7.06
C VAL A 186 -20.23 9.62 7.47
N PHE A 187 -19.20 9.92 8.24
CA PHE A 187 -18.37 8.93 8.92
C PHE A 187 -18.33 9.22 10.43
N LEU A 188 -17.86 8.22 11.17
CA LEU A 188 -17.73 8.26 12.61
C LEU A 188 -16.26 8.06 12.97
N THR A 189 -15.80 8.83 13.95
CA THR A 189 -14.54 8.53 14.67
C THR A 189 -14.91 8.07 16.08
N GLU A 190 -13.94 7.84 16.97
CA GLU A 190 -14.25 7.61 18.40
C GLU A 190 -14.78 8.86 19.11
N LYS A 191 -14.58 10.05 18.53
CA LYS A 191 -14.80 11.34 19.19
C LYS A 191 -16.02 12.09 18.66
N GLU A 192 -16.40 11.85 17.41
CA GLU A 192 -17.35 12.70 16.72
C GLU A 192 -18.03 12.02 15.54
N VAL A 193 -19.19 12.57 15.18
CA VAL A 193 -19.84 12.35 13.88
C VAL A 193 -19.32 13.41 12.92
N VAL A 194 -18.81 13.00 11.77
CA VAL A 194 -18.26 13.93 10.76
C VAL A 194 -19.07 13.84 9.48
N MET A 195 -19.42 14.99 8.91
CA MET A 195 -20.07 15.11 7.61
C MET A 195 -19.14 15.83 6.62
N ILE A 196 -18.95 15.21 5.46
CA ILE A 196 -18.27 15.75 4.30
C ILE A 196 -19.23 16.69 3.57
N ARG A 197 -18.77 17.93 3.33
CA ARG A 197 -19.49 18.95 2.58
C ARG A 197 -19.21 18.84 1.08
N GLU A 198 -20.08 19.45 0.27
CA GLU A 198 -19.92 19.54 -1.19
C GLU A 198 -18.62 20.24 -1.64
N ASP A 199 -18.08 21.15 -0.82
CA ASP A 199 -16.82 21.83 -1.09
C ASP A 199 -15.59 21.01 -0.68
N GLY A 200 -15.78 19.78 -0.19
CA GLY A 200 -14.74 18.90 0.34
C GLY A 200 -14.32 19.22 1.78
N GLY A 201 -14.89 20.27 2.40
CA GLY A 201 -14.70 20.57 3.81
C GLY A 201 -15.45 19.59 4.72
N GLU A 202 -15.13 19.60 6.02
CA GLU A 202 -15.76 18.74 7.01
C GLU A 202 -16.47 19.57 8.09
N VAL A 203 -17.62 19.07 8.55
CA VAL A 203 -18.32 19.56 9.74
C VAL A 203 -18.44 18.40 10.70
N SER A 204 -18.03 18.60 11.95
CA SER A 204 -18.14 17.55 12.96
C SER A 204 -19.03 17.96 14.13
N VAL A 205 -19.61 16.95 14.76
CA VAL A 205 -20.39 17.05 16.00
C VAL A 205 -19.78 16.08 17.01
N PRO A 206 -19.11 16.57 18.05
CA PRO A 206 -18.52 15.72 19.08
C PRO A 206 -19.56 14.92 19.86
N PHE A 207 -19.23 13.67 20.21
CA PHE A 207 -20.14 12.81 20.96
C PHE A 207 -20.45 13.34 22.36
N TYR A 208 -19.56 14.12 22.98
CA TYR A 208 -19.85 14.76 24.27
C TYR A 208 -20.99 15.80 24.17
N GLU A 209 -21.25 16.38 22.99
CA GLU A 209 -22.36 17.34 22.78
C GLU A 209 -23.71 16.66 22.57
N VAL A 210 -23.68 15.40 22.11
CA VAL A 210 -24.86 14.61 21.77
C VAL A 210 -24.99 13.35 22.63
N LYS A 211 -24.31 13.31 23.78
CA LYS A 211 -24.27 12.15 24.68
C LYS A 211 -25.65 11.64 25.04
N ASP A 212 -26.57 12.54 25.39
CA ASP A 212 -27.93 12.20 25.82
C ASP A 212 -28.80 11.64 24.68
N LEU A 213 -28.34 11.78 23.41
CA LEU A 213 -29.02 11.26 22.22
C LEU A 213 -28.57 9.83 21.87
N LEU A 214 -27.41 9.40 22.36
CA LEU A 214 -26.85 8.08 22.11
C LEU A 214 -27.62 7.01 22.88
N LYS A 215 -27.64 5.78 22.36
CA LYS A 215 -28.07 4.61 23.13
C LYS A 215 -27.03 4.33 24.23
N GLU A 216 -27.49 3.84 25.38
CA GLU A 216 -26.64 3.58 26.55
C GLU A 216 -25.45 2.66 26.24
N GLU A 217 -25.62 1.69 25.34
CA GLU A 217 -24.57 0.74 24.92
C GLU A 217 -23.36 1.40 24.23
N TRP A 218 -23.54 2.56 23.59
CA TRP A 218 -22.48 3.28 22.86
C TRP A 218 -21.74 4.31 23.72
N GLN A 219 -22.37 4.82 24.78
CA GLN A 219 -21.77 5.84 25.64
C GLN A 219 -20.43 5.46 26.29
N PRO A 220 -20.21 4.23 26.79
CA PRO A 220 -18.91 3.85 27.38
C PRO A 220 -17.84 3.52 26.34
N ILE A 221 -18.23 3.37 25.07
CA ILE A 221 -17.34 3.03 23.94
C ILE A 221 -16.81 4.30 23.29
N LEU A 222 -17.65 5.34 23.22
CA LEU A 222 -17.34 6.60 22.56
C LEU A 222 -16.80 7.63 23.57
N HIS A 223 -15.97 8.55 23.10
CA HIS A 223 -15.47 9.66 23.92
C HIS A 223 -16.58 10.70 24.15
N THR A 224 -17.44 10.42 25.15
CA THR A 224 -18.60 11.25 25.52
C THR A 224 -18.32 12.22 26.66
N GLU A 225 -17.09 12.24 27.18
CA GLU A 225 -16.65 13.21 28.17
C GLU A 225 -16.04 14.43 27.49
N LYS A 226 -16.43 15.62 27.95
CA LYS A 226 -15.87 16.86 27.41
C LYS A 226 -14.37 16.87 27.75
N PRO A 227 -13.47 17.00 26.76
CA PRO A 227 -12.05 17.07 27.06
C PRO A 227 -11.79 18.26 27.98
N GLU A 228 -11.11 18.01 29.09
CA GLU A 228 -10.55 19.10 29.89
C GLU A 228 -9.56 19.88 29.03
N PRO A 229 -9.45 21.22 29.20
CA PRO A 229 -8.45 22.00 28.49
C PRO A 229 -7.09 21.39 28.80
N LYS A 230 -6.41 20.84 27.79
CA LYS A 230 -5.05 20.35 27.96
C LYS A 230 -4.19 21.54 28.39
N GLU A 231 -3.73 21.53 29.64
CA GLU A 231 -2.55 22.30 30.00
C GLU A 231 -1.43 21.88 29.06
N SER A 232 -0.77 22.87 28.46
CA SER A 232 0.35 22.65 27.55
C SER A 232 1.44 21.91 28.30
N ILE A 233 1.57 20.62 28.04
CA ILE A 233 2.70 19.82 28.53
C ILE A 233 3.93 20.30 27.74
N SER A 234 4.82 20.97 28.46
CA SER A 234 6.16 21.32 27.99
C SER A 234 6.91 20.06 27.61
N LYS A 235 7.55 20.08 26.43
CA LYS A 235 8.57 19.11 26.05
C LYS A 235 9.69 19.18 27.08
N ASP A 236 9.93 18.06 27.77
CA ASP A 236 11.18 17.85 28.50
C ASP A 236 11.95 16.77 27.75
N GLU A 237 13.15 17.15 27.31
CA GLU A 237 14.13 16.28 26.68
C GLU A 237 14.70 15.35 27.75
N SER A 238 14.82 14.06 27.44
CA SER A 238 15.88 13.28 28.08
C SER A 238 16.45 12.25 27.12
N GLU A 239 17.74 12.41 26.91
CA GLU A 239 18.66 11.50 26.24
C GLU A 239 18.63 10.11 26.90
N ASN A 240 18.64 9.04 26.11
CA ASN A 240 19.58 7.97 26.39
C ASN A 240 19.96 7.23 25.10
N LYS A 241 21.21 7.44 24.67
CA LYS A 241 21.89 6.69 23.62
C LYS A 241 22.16 5.26 24.09
N ARG A 242 21.79 4.28 23.26
CA ARG A 242 22.56 3.04 23.12
C ARG A 242 22.95 2.88 21.66
N VAL A 243 24.19 3.23 21.38
CA VAL A 243 24.88 2.86 20.16
C VAL A 243 25.28 1.40 20.32
N VAL A 244 24.65 0.52 19.54
CA VAL A 244 25.22 -0.80 19.24
C VAL A 244 25.99 -0.58 17.94
N THR A 245 27.30 -0.74 18.00
CA THR A 245 28.14 -0.80 16.80
C THR A 245 28.03 -2.21 16.21
N PRO A 246 27.68 -2.39 14.94
CA PRO A 246 28.02 -3.60 14.22
C PRO A 246 29.55 -3.65 14.08
N GLU A 247 30.15 -4.79 14.46
CA GLU A 247 31.52 -5.09 14.08
C GLU A 247 31.59 -5.04 12.55
N ALA A 248 32.32 -4.06 12.02
CA ALA A 248 32.56 -3.91 10.59
C ALA A 248 33.25 -5.18 10.06
N MET A 249 32.48 -6.04 9.37
CA MET A 249 33.06 -6.85 8.32
C MET A 249 33.70 -5.88 7.32
N LYS A 250 34.98 -6.11 7.02
CA LYS A 250 35.72 -5.30 6.05
C LYS A 250 35.04 -5.42 4.68
N LYS A 251 34.17 -4.46 4.36
CA LYS A 251 33.64 -4.22 3.02
C LYS A 251 34.80 -3.97 2.08
N ASN A 252 34.74 -4.58 0.89
CA ASN A 252 35.81 -4.53 -0.08
C ASN A 252 35.63 -3.28 -0.95
N PRO A 253 36.43 -2.21 -0.80
CA PRO A 253 36.30 -1.01 -1.63
C PRO A 253 36.68 -1.22 -3.10
N GLU A 254 37.06 -2.44 -3.48
CA GLU A 254 37.38 -2.85 -4.85
C GLU A 254 36.34 -3.81 -5.47
N GLY A 255 35.24 -4.11 -4.75
CA GLY A 255 34.15 -4.99 -5.23
C GLY A 255 33.06 -4.24 -6.02
N ARG A 256 32.35 -4.95 -6.91
CA ARG A 256 31.21 -4.37 -7.64
C ARG A 256 30.02 -4.25 -6.68
N GLN A 257 29.46 -3.06 -6.53
CA GLN A 257 28.38 -2.79 -5.58
C GLN A 257 27.08 -2.40 -6.29
N VAL A 258 25.95 -2.86 -5.76
CA VAL A 258 24.61 -2.48 -6.20
C VAL A 258 23.70 -2.23 -5.00
N ALA A 259 22.65 -1.43 -5.19
CA ALA A 259 21.59 -1.26 -4.19
C ALA A 259 20.31 -1.96 -4.66
N LEU A 260 19.86 -2.95 -3.90
CA LEU A 260 18.50 -3.49 -4.01
C LEU A 260 17.55 -2.54 -3.31
N THR A 261 16.56 -2.01 -4.03
CA THR A 261 15.59 -1.08 -3.47
C THR A 261 14.17 -1.52 -3.74
N PHE A 262 13.31 -1.52 -2.73
CA PHE A 262 11.92 -1.99 -2.80
C PHE A 262 10.95 -0.85 -2.49
N ASP A 263 10.02 -0.59 -3.40
CA ASP A 263 8.99 0.44 -3.29
C ASP A 263 7.60 -0.17 -2.98
N ASP A 264 6.71 0.66 -2.46
CA ASP A 264 5.28 0.41 -2.20
C ASP A 264 4.92 -0.43 -0.98
N GLY A 265 5.90 -1.02 -0.29
CA GLY A 265 5.68 -1.83 0.91
C GLY A 265 5.30 -1.07 2.19
N PRO A 266 5.13 -1.80 3.30
CA PRO A 266 5.24 -3.26 3.38
C PRO A 266 3.97 -4.01 2.91
N HIS A 267 4.15 -5.25 2.43
CA HIS A 267 3.10 -6.21 2.09
C HIS A 267 3.17 -7.44 3.00
N PRO A 268 2.06 -7.86 3.64
CA PRO A 268 2.08 -8.91 4.66
C PRO A 268 2.43 -10.32 4.12
N GLU A 269 2.36 -10.53 2.81
CA GLU A 269 2.73 -11.81 2.18
C GLU A 269 4.14 -11.80 1.57
N TYR A 270 4.54 -10.71 0.91
CA TYR A 270 5.73 -10.72 0.04
C TYR A 270 6.94 -10.07 0.68
N THR A 271 6.75 -9.05 1.53
CA THR A 271 7.87 -8.46 2.27
C THR A 271 8.53 -9.50 3.18
N PRO A 272 7.81 -10.33 3.96
CA PRO A 272 8.46 -11.39 4.74
C PRO A 272 9.26 -12.38 3.89
N GLU A 273 8.73 -12.80 2.74
CA GLU A 273 9.44 -13.70 1.80
C GLU A 273 10.72 -13.05 1.24
N ILE A 274 10.67 -11.74 0.95
CA ILE A 274 11.84 -10.97 0.52
C ILE A 274 12.87 -10.84 1.65
N LEU A 275 12.44 -10.59 2.89
CA LEU A 275 13.34 -10.55 4.05
C LEU A 275 14.04 -11.89 4.28
N GLU A 276 13.30 -13.00 4.17
CA GLU A 276 13.87 -14.36 4.26
C GLU A 276 14.93 -14.60 3.17
N LEU A 277 14.67 -14.19 1.93
CA LEU A 277 15.65 -14.29 0.84
C LEU A 277 16.88 -13.39 1.07
N LEU A 278 16.69 -12.17 1.56
CA LEU A 278 17.82 -11.28 1.84
C LEU A 278 18.71 -11.84 2.97
N ASP A 279 18.12 -12.42 4.02
CA ASP A 279 18.85 -13.10 5.10
C ASP A 279 19.59 -14.35 4.58
N GLU A 280 18.93 -15.21 3.80
CA GLU A 280 19.52 -16.44 3.26
C GLU A 280 20.79 -16.17 2.42
N TYR A 281 20.77 -15.10 1.63
CA TYR A 281 21.88 -14.70 0.78
C TYR A 281 22.81 -13.67 1.44
N ASN A 282 22.57 -13.33 2.72
CA ASN A 282 23.33 -12.34 3.49
C ASN A 282 23.51 -11.01 2.73
N GLN A 283 22.40 -10.47 2.21
CA GLN A 283 22.34 -9.23 1.44
C GLN A 283 21.52 -8.18 2.18
N THR A 284 21.90 -6.91 2.02
CA THR A 284 21.17 -5.76 2.56
C THR A 284 20.42 -5.01 1.45
N ALA A 285 19.28 -4.41 1.79
CA ALA A 285 18.47 -3.63 0.87
C ALA A 285 17.97 -2.32 1.51
N THR A 286 17.38 -1.46 0.68
CA THR A 286 16.66 -0.25 1.11
C THR A 286 15.17 -0.35 0.76
N PHE A 287 14.28 -0.19 1.73
CA PHE A 287 12.82 -0.24 1.53
C PHE A 287 12.22 1.16 1.59
N PHE A 288 11.67 1.64 0.48
CA PHE A 288 10.92 2.90 0.40
C PHE A 288 9.45 2.63 0.70
N LEU A 289 9.03 2.91 1.94
CA LEU A 289 7.72 2.51 2.45
C LEU A 289 6.65 3.59 2.25
N LEU A 290 5.42 3.14 1.99
CA LEU A 290 4.23 3.99 2.00
C LEU A 290 3.71 4.17 3.42
N GLY A 291 3.50 5.42 3.85
CA GLY A 291 3.02 5.73 5.20
C GLY A 291 1.69 5.05 5.55
N SER A 292 0.77 4.94 4.59
CA SER A 292 -0.48 4.17 4.76
C SER A 292 -0.27 2.69 5.08
N ARG A 293 0.78 2.06 4.53
CA ARG A 293 1.11 0.67 4.82
C ARG A 293 1.92 0.53 6.11
N VAL A 294 2.73 1.52 6.44
CA VAL A 294 3.40 1.62 7.75
C VAL A 294 2.37 1.66 8.88
N ASP A 295 1.30 2.46 8.73
CA ASP A 295 0.19 2.51 9.69
C ASP A 295 -0.55 1.16 9.80
N PHE A 296 -0.70 0.46 8.68
CA PHE A 296 -1.39 -0.83 8.64
C PHE A 296 -0.58 -1.99 9.21
N TYR A 297 0.73 -2.04 8.96
CA TYR A 297 1.60 -3.18 9.27
C TYR A 297 2.83 -2.76 10.10
N PRO A 298 2.65 -2.13 11.27
CA PRO A 298 3.77 -1.59 12.05
C PRO A 298 4.74 -2.67 12.54
N GLU A 299 4.25 -3.88 12.85
CA GLU A 299 5.12 -5.00 13.25
C GLU A 299 6.11 -5.37 12.14
N LEU A 300 5.64 -5.45 10.89
CA LEU A 300 6.48 -5.78 9.74
C LEU A 300 7.49 -4.66 9.41
N VAL A 301 7.17 -3.40 9.72
CA VAL A 301 8.15 -2.30 9.65
C VAL A 301 9.25 -2.47 10.70
N GLY A 302 8.89 -2.95 11.89
CA GLY A 302 9.84 -3.37 12.92
C GLY A 302 10.78 -4.47 12.42
N ASP A 303 10.23 -5.52 11.81
CA ASP A 303 11.02 -6.63 11.27
C ASP A 303 12.04 -6.18 10.20
N ILE A 304 11.65 -5.24 9.31
CA ILE A 304 12.58 -4.65 8.32
C ILE A 304 13.72 -3.93 9.04
N ALA A 305 13.42 -3.12 10.05
CA ALA A 305 14.40 -2.32 10.78
C ALA A 305 15.35 -3.19 11.63
N GLU A 306 14.85 -4.27 12.22
CA GLU A 306 15.66 -5.20 13.03
C GLU A 306 16.59 -6.08 12.18
N SER A 307 16.36 -6.18 10.86
CA SER A 307 17.13 -6.99 9.91
C SER A 307 18.26 -6.21 9.20
N ASP A 308 18.73 -5.11 9.80
CA ASP A 308 19.80 -4.24 9.28
C ASP A 308 19.54 -3.67 7.86
N HIS A 309 18.27 -3.58 7.44
CA HIS A 309 17.88 -2.94 6.19
C HIS A 309 17.63 -1.44 6.38
N GLU A 310 17.90 -0.65 5.33
CA GLU A 310 17.62 0.79 5.36
C GLU A 310 16.16 1.06 5.02
N ILE A 311 15.53 2.01 5.73
CA ILE A 311 14.16 2.43 5.46
C ILE A 311 14.14 3.86 4.90
N GLY A 312 13.56 4.01 3.71
CA GLY A 312 13.32 5.27 3.03
C GLY A 312 11.84 5.65 3.02
N ASN A 313 11.55 6.91 2.69
CA ASN A 313 10.19 7.44 2.61
C ASN A 313 9.64 7.36 1.17
N HIS A 314 8.46 6.78 0.96
CA HIS A 314 7.80 6.73 -0.35
C HIS A 314 6.49 7.49 -0.43
N THR A 315 6.32 8.57 0.35
CA THR A 315 5.06 9.31 0.54
C THR A 315 4.02 8.55 1.35
N TRP A 316 2.84 9.12 1.57
CA TRP A 316 1.81 8.49 2.38
C TRP A 316 0.96 7.56 1.52
N ASN A 317 0.47 8.05 0.37
CA ASN A 317 -0.49 7.35 -0.49
C ASN A 317 -0.09 7.27 -1.97
N HIS A 318 1.21 7.37 -2.29
CA HIS A 318 1.75 7.21 -3.65
C HIS A 318 1.16 8.20 -4.67
N LYS A 319 0.90 9.45 -4.25
CA LYS A 319 0.37 10.49 -5.15
C LYS A 319 1.47 11.07 -6.04
N ASP A 320 1.11 11.49 -7.26
CA ASP A 320 2.01 12.30 -8.09
C ASP A 320 2.20 13.69 -7.44
N LEU A 321 3.32 13.84 -6.73
CA LEU A 321 3.68 15.05 -5.98
C LEU A 321 3.73 16.31 -6.87
N THR A 322 3.95 16.17 -8.18
CA THR A 322 4.00 17.32 -9.09
C THR A 322 2.63 18.02 -9.22
N THR A 323 1.55 17.28 -8.98
CA THR A 323 0.16 17.75 -9.04
C THR A 323 -0.33 18.41 -7.75
N LEU A 324 0.38 18.21 -6.64
CA LEU A 324 -0.01 18.66 -5.30
C LEU A 324 0.48 20.08 -4.98
N THR A 325 -0.08 20.70 -3.94
CA THR A 325 0.46 21.94 -3.35
C THR A 325 1.68 21.65 -2.48
N GLU A 326 2.47 22.67 -2.10
CA GLU A 326 3.63 22.45 -1.21
C GLU A 326 3.26 21.94 0.17
N GLU A 327 2.13 22.38 0.71
CA GLU A 327 1.64 21.94 2.00
C GLU A 327 1.29 20.46 1.97
N GLU A 328 0.63 20.01 0.90
CA GLU A 328 0.31 18.60 0.71
C GLU A 328 1.54 17.74 0.46
N ILE A 329 2.53 18.24 -0.30
CA ILE A 329 3.80 17.52 -0.47
C ILE A 329 4.49 17.37 0.88
N ARG A 330 4.58 18.44 1.68
CA ARG A 330 5.16 18.37 3.03
C ARG A 330 4.41 17.34 3.86
N LYS A 331 3.08 17.37 3.86
CA LYS A 331 2.24 16.43 4.62
C LYS A 331 2.50 14.97 4.22
N GLU A 332 2.51 14.66 2.93
CA GLU A 332 2.80 13.31 2.43
C GLU A 332 4.18 12.79 2.91
N ILE A 333 5.18 13.66 3.01
CA ILE A 333 6.52 13.27 3.48
C ILE A 333 6.58 13.22 5.02
N THR A 334 6.07 14.23 5.71
CA THR A 334 6.17 14.34 7.17
C THR A 334 5.36 13.28 7.89
N ASP A 335 4.16 12.96 7.41
CA ASP A 335 3.32 11.94 8.04
C ASP A 335 3.96 10.57 7.94
N THR A 336 4.48 10.21 6.76
CA THR A 336 5.21 8.96 6.54
C THR A 336 6.47 8.90 7.40
N GLY A 337 7.24 9.99 7.46
CA GLY A 337 8.43 10.05 8.30
C GLY A 337 8.12 9.86 9.78
N GLN A 338 7.06 10.48 10.29
CA GLN A 338 6.62 10.34 11.68
C GLN A 338 6.11 8.92 11.98
N ALA A 339 5.37 8.31 11.07
CA ALA A 339 4.89 6.95 11.24
C ALA A 339 6.06 5.95 11.33
N ILE A 340 7.06 6.09 10.45
CA ILE A 340 8.28 5.28 10.49
C ILE A 340 9.06 5.52 11.79
N GLU A 341 9.35 6.78 12.12
CA GLU A 341 10.10 7.15 13.34
C GLU A 341 9.43 6.64 14.62
N THR A 342 8.10 6.64 14.67
CA THR A 342 7.33 6.13 15.82
C THR A 342 7.59 4.64 16.08
N ILE A 343 7.84 3.86 15.01
CA ILE A 343 8.04 2.41 15.09
C ILE A 343 9.52 2.08 15.28
N THR A 344 10.39 2.70 14.47
CA THR A 344 11.81 2.34 14.38
C THR A 344 12.70 3.15 15.33
N GLY A 345 12.21 4.30 15.81
CA GLY A 345 13.00 5.29 16.55
C GLY A 345 13.88 6.18 15.67
N GLU A 346 13.90 5.97 14.36
CA GLU A 346 14.71 6.74 13.41
C GLU A 346 13.88 7.25 12.24
N ALA A 347 13.98 8.55 11.96
CA ALA A 347 13.30 9.16 10.82
C ALA A 347 14.07 8.89 9.51
N PRO A 348 13.37 8.62 8.39
CA PRO A 348 14.02 8.49 7.09
C PRO A 348 14.78 9.76 6.68
N THR A 349 15.98 9.59 6.15
CA THR A 349 16.86 10.68 5.70
C THR A 349 16.77 10.94 4.19
N TYR A 350 16.08 10.06 3.46
CA TYR A 350 15.85 10.15 2.01
C TYR A 350 14.40 9.84 1.68
N PHE A 351 13.95 10.29 0.50
CA PHE A 351 12.66 9.87 -0.04
C PHE A 351 12.79 9.47 -1.51
N ARG A 352 11.88 8.63 -1.98
CA ARG A 352 11.72 8.35 -3.42
C ARG A 352 10.38 8.88 -3.87
N PRO A 353 10.33 9.83 -4.83
CA PRO A 353 9.05 10.32 -5.34
C PRO A 353 8.36 9.21 -6.17
N PRO A 354 7.06 8.93 -5.93
CA PRO A 354 6.25 8.07 -6.79
C PRO A 354 6.44 8.38 -8.27
N TYR A 355 6.55 7.33 -9.10
CA TYR A 355 6.78 7.43 -10.55
C TYR A 355 8.08 8.16 -10.96
N GLY A 356 9.01 8.38 -10.03
CA GLY A 356 10.16 9.27 -10.23
C GLY A 356 9.77 10.73 -10.48
N ALA A 357 8.55 11.12 -10.09
CA ALA A 357 7.94 12.39 -10.47
C ALA A 357 8.38 13.54 -9.56
N GLU A 358 9.34 14.33 -10.01
CA GLU A 358 9.78 15.52 -9.28
C GLU A 358 9.98 16.76 -10.15
N ASN A 359 9.78 17.92 -9.54
CA ASN A 359 10.09 19.23 -10.10
C ASN A 359 10.65 20.14 -9.00
N THR A 360 10.99 21.39 -9.33
CA THR A 360 11.57 22.33 -8.35
C THR A 360 10.69 22.55 -7.11
N LYS A 361 9.36 22.51 -7.28
CA LYS A 361 8.42 22.62 -6.14
C LYS A 361 8.50 21.38 -5.25
N VAL A 362 8.52 20.17 -5.84
CA VAL A 362 8.67 18.91 -5.09
C VAL A 362 9.99 18.88 -4.31
N ARG A 363 11.13 19.12 -4.99
CA ARG A 363 12.45 19.13 -4.34
C ARG A 363 12.55 20.15 -3.20
N ARG A 364 11.92 21.32 -3.35
CA ARG A 364 11.88 22.35 -2.29
C ARG A 364 10.99 21.95 -1.12
N ALA A 365 9.81 21.40 -1.40
CA ALA A 365 8.79 21.13 -0.39
C ALA A 365 9.04 19.82 0.37
N ALA A 366 9.66 18.82 -0.24
CA ALA A 366 9.90 17.51 0.37
C ALA A 366 10.82 17.59 1.60
N GLY A 367 11.81 18.49 1.58
CA GLY A 367 12.74 18.65 2.71
C GLY A 367 13.73 17.50 2.93
N LEU A 368 13.65 16.46 2.10
CA LEU A 368 14.58 15.33 2.05
C LEU A 368 15.21 15.24 0.63
N PRO A 369 16.44 14.75 0.50
CA PRO A 369 17.02 14.37 -0.80
C PRO A 369 16.22 13.25 -1.47
N SER A 370 16.01 13.38 -2.78
CA SER A 370 15.34 12.35 -3.59
C SER A 370 16.30 11.29 -4.10
N ILE A 371 15.91 10.03 -3.99
CA ILE A 371 16.62 8.87 -4.53
C ILE A 371 15.80 8.25 -5.65
N LEU A 372 16.37 8.18 -6.84
CA LEU A 372 15.78 7.48 -7.99
C LEU A 372 16.47 6.13 -8.19
N TRP A 373 16.40 5.59 -9.39
CA TRP A 373 17.01 4.31 -9.77
C TRP A 373 17.73 4.45 -11.10
N THR A 374 18.65 3.53 -11.36
CA THR A 374 19.33 3.39 -12.66
C THR A 374 18.84 2.16 -13.43
N LEU A 375 18.32 1.15 -12.73
CA LEU A 375 17.78 -0.07 -13.33
C LEU A 375 16.35 -0.32 -12.83
N ASP A 376 15.39 -0.20 -13.75
CA ASP A 376 13.99 -0.57 -13.52
C ASP A 376 13.73 -2.01 -13.95
N THR A 377 13.38 -2.87 -12.98
CA THR A 377 13.08 -4.31 -13.16
C THR A 377 11.82 -4.55 -13.98
N LYS A 378 10.91 -3.58 -14.04
CA LYS A 378 9.56 -3.70 -14.63
C LYS A 378 8.75 -4.84 -14.03
N ASP A 379 9.01 -5.24 -12.80
CA ASP A 379 8.22 -6.23 -12.05
C ASP A 379 6.74 -5.83 -11.88
N TRP A 380 6.46 -4.53 -11.75
CA TRP A 380 5.10 -3.96 -11.77
C TRP A 380 4.36 -4.16 -13.11
N LYS A 381 5.07 -4.49 -14.19
CA LYS A 381 4.51 -4.66 -15.55
C LYS A 381 4.60 -6.10 -16.06
N LEU A 382 5.64 -6.82 -15.66
CA LEU A 382 5.93 -8.17 -16.13
C LEU A 382 5.38 -9.18 -15.12
N SER A 383 4.61 -10.17 -15.59
CA SER A 383 4.08 -11.23 -14.71
C SER A 383 5.00 -12.45 -14.58
N SER A 384 6.11 -12.49 -15.33
CA SER A 384 7.04 -13.63 -15.36
C SER A 384 8.30 -13.29 -14.59
N SER A 385 8.55 -14.03 -13.51
CA SER A 385 9.78 -13.93 -12.71
C SER A 385 11.05 -14.10 -13.54
N GLU A 386 11.04 -15.04 -14.49
CA GLU A 386 12.13 -15.26 -15.44
C GLU A 386 12.42 -14.04 -16.33
N ALA A 387 11.36 -13.40 -16.86
CA ALA A 387 11.51 -12.21 -17.68
C ALA A 387 12.05 -11.01 -16.89
N ILE A 388 11.65 -10.89 -15.62
CA ILE A 388 12.15 -9.88 -14.67
C ILE A 388 13.64 -10.13 -14.41
N ALA A 389 14.02 -11.34 -13.97
CA ALA A 389 15.40 -11.70 -13.67
C ALA A 389 16.33 -11.52 -14.88
N THR A 390 15.93 -12.03 -16.05
CA THR A 390 16.69 -11.86 -17.32
C THR A 390 16.93 -10.38 -17.64
N ARG A 391 15.96 -9.51 -17.33
CA ARG A 391 16.10 -8.08 -17.59
C ARG A 391 17.13 -7.44 -16.67
N VAL A 392 17.14 -7.81 -15.39
CA VAL A 392 18.10 -7.32 -14.40
C VAL A 392 19.51 -7.76 -14.80
N GLN A 393 19.71 -9.07 -15.01
CA GLN A 393 21.00 -9.66 -15.37
C GLN A 393 21.62 -9.03 -16.64
N LYS A 394 20.80 -8.60 -17.60
CA LYS A 394 21.28 -7.96 -18.84
C LYS A 394 21.70 -6.49 -18.69
N LYS A 395 21.30 -5.84 -17.61
CA LYS A 395 21.41 -4.37 -17.44
C LYS A 395 22.15 -3.95 -16.20
N ILE A 396 22.39 -4.87 -15.29
CA ILE A 396 23.06 -4.60 -14.03
C ILE A 396 24.52 -4.27 -14.28
N GLU A 397 24.94 -3.15 -13.71
CA GLU A 397 26.29 -2.62 -13.73
C GLU A 397 26.70 -2.27 -12.30
N ASP A 398 28.00 -2.18 -12.05
CA ASP A 398 28.52 -1.61 -10.80
C ASP A 398 27.94 -0.20 -10.61
N GLY A 399 27.49 0.13 -9.40
CA GLY A 399 26.79 1.38 -9.14
C GLY A 399 25.27 1.34 -9.34
N SER A 400 24.69 0.19 -9.72
CA SER A 400 23.24 0.12 -10.02
C SER A 400 22.37 0.31 -8.79
N VAL A 401 21.37 1.18 -8.89
CA VAL A 401 20.25 1.27 -7.94
C VAL A 401 19.05 0.61 -8.61
N ILE A 402 18.64 -0.54 -8.10
CA ILE A 402 17.69 -1.46 -8.73
C ILE A 402 16.30 -1.26 -8.11
N LEU A 403 15.33 -0.83 -8.91
CA LEU A 403 13.94 -0.63 -8.50
C LEU A 403 13.16 -1.94 -8.57
N TRP A 404 12.70 -2.40 -7.42
CA TRP A 404 11.75 -3.48 -7.20
C TRP A 404 10.51 -2.96 -6.47
N HIS A 405 9.46 -3.77 -6.42
CA HIS A 405 8.25 -3.53 -5.64
C HIS A 405 7.94 -4.76 -4.80
N ASP A 406 7.97 -4.64 -3.48
CA ASP A 406 7.70 -5.73 -2.52
C ASP A 406 6.21 -6.00 -2.29
N ILE A 407 5.36 -5.49 -3.18
CA ILE A 407 3.92 -5.78 -3.24
C ILE A 407 3.55 -6.71 -4.40
N GLN A 408 4.52 -7.11 -5.24
CA GLN A 408 4.28 -7.87 -6.46
C GLN A 408 4.55 -9.36 -6.28
N LYS A 409 3.57 -10.18 -6.64
CA LYS A 409 3.63 -11.65 -6.52
C LYS A 409 4.85 -12.29 -7.21
N ALA A 410 5.28 -11.73 -8.34
CA ALA A 410 6.39 -12.30 -9.11
C ALA A 410 7.78 -11.86 -8.60
N THR A 411 7.83 -10.87 -7.69
CA THR A 411 9.09 -10.28 -7.23
C THR A 411 9.95 -11.24 -6.41
N PRO A 412 9.43 -11.98 -5.41
CA PRO A 412 10.26 -12.90 -4.62
C PRO A 412 10.99 -13.95 -5.49
N GLU A 413 10.24 -14.62 -6.39
CA GLU A 413 10.80 -15.65 -7.29
C GLU A 413 11.76 -15.06 -8.35
N ALA A 414 11.66 -13.77 -8.67
CA ALA A 414 12.60 -13.08 -9.56
C ALA A 414 13.84 -12.62 -8.79
N LEU A 415 13.65 -12.17 -7.55
CA LEU A 415 14.70 -11.72 -6.65
C LEU A 415 15.66 -12.86 -6.35
N GLU A 416 15.17 -14.05 -5.99
CA GLU A 416 16.01 -15.23 -5.74
C GLU A 416 16.95 -15.53 -6.93
N LYS A 417 16.41 -15.51 -8.16
CA LYS A 417 17.22 -15.71 -9.39
C LYS A 417 18.27 -14.61 -9.58
N VAL A 418 17.98 -13.38 -9.15
CA VAL A 418 18.95 -12.28 -9.19
C VAL A 418 19.99 -12.43 -8.09
N LEU A 419 19.62 -12.80 -6.86
CA LEU A 419 20.55 -13.01 -5.76
C LEU A 419 21.58 -14.10 -6.09
N ILE A 420 21.15 -15.22 -6.68
CA ILE A 420 22.06 -16.25 -7.21
C ILE A 420 23.05 -15.65 -8.22
N TYR A 421 22.56 -14.84 -9.16
CA TYR A 421 23.42 -14.20 -10.15
C TYR A 421 24.38 -13.17 -9.53
N LEU A 422 23.96 -12.42 -8.52
CA LEU A 422 24.83 -11.47 -7.82
C LEU A 422 25.98 -12.19 -7.12
N GLU A 423 25.70 -13.32 -6.48
CA GLU A 423 26.72 -14.16 -5.84
C GLU A 423 27.70 -14.72 -6.88
N GLU A 424 27.22 -15.26 -8.00
CA GLU A 424 28.05 -15.80 -9.09
C GLU A 424 28.96 -14.74 -9.73
N GLU A 425 28.51 -13.50 -9.82
CA GLU A 425 29.22 -12.37 -10.44
C GLU A 425 29.97 -11.48 -9.44
N GLU A 426 30.03 -11.91 -8.18
CA GLU A 426 30.73 -11.25 -7.07
C GLU A 426 30.27 -9.80 -6.84
N PHE A 427 28.96 -9.55 -6.96
CA PHE A 427 28.33 -8.30 -6.56
C PHE A 427 27.99 -8.31 -5.07
N GLU A 428 28.27 -7.19 -4.39
CA GLU A 428 27.84 -6.93 -3.02
C GLU A 428 26.63 -5.98 -3.04
N THR A 429 25.59 -6.28 -2.25
CA THR A 429 24.50 -5.33 -2.06
C THR A 429 24.78 -4.41 -0.87
N VAL A 430 24.48 -3.13 -1.05
CA VAL A 430 24.63 -2.13 0.02
C VAL A 430 23.39 -1.22 0.09
N PRO A 431 23.11 -0.62 1.25
CA PRO A 431 22.12 0.43 1.36
C PRO A 431 22.37 1.58 0.37
N VAL A 432 21.30 2.27 0.01
CA VAL A 432 21.35 3.46 -0.84
C VAL A 432 22.25 4.54 -0.24
N SER A 433 22.15 4.79 1.07
CA SER A 433 23.02 5.79 1.73
C SER A 433 24.50 5.54 1.46
N GLU A 434 24.96 4.29 1.54
CA GLU A 434 26.35 3.93 1.26
C GLU A 434 26.73 4.18 -0.22
N MET A 435 25.83 3.89 -1.16
CA MET A 435 26.07 4.18 -2.59
C MET A 435 26.25 5.67 -2.90
N TYR A 436 25.55 6.54 -2.17
CA TYR A 436 25.58 7.99 -2.40
C TYR A 436 26.61 8.74 -1.54
N GLU A 437 27.05 8.19 -0.41
CA GLU A 437 28.17 8.73 0.38
C GLU A 437 29.52 8.63 -0.35
N VAL A 438 29.73 7.58 -1.17
CA VAL A 438 30.95 7.42 -1.98
C VAL A 438 31.07 8.53 -3.03
N LYS A 439 29.96 9.00 -3.62
CA LYS A 439 29.96 10.03 -4.68
C LYS A 439 30.08 11.46 -4.18
N ALA A 440 29.87 11.73 -2.89
CA ALA A 440 30.06 13.06 -2.31
C ALA A 440 31.54 13.37 -1.99
N ASN A 441 32.39 12.33 -1.97
CA ASN A 441 33.80 12.40 -1.59
C ASN A 441 34.78 12.20 -2.75
N GLU A 442 34.28 12.01 -3.97
CA GLU A 442 35.02 12.09 -5.25
C GLU A 442 34.79 13.44 -5.93
#